data_AF-C4YZK5-F1
#
_entry.id   AF-C4YZK5-F1
#
_cell.length_a   1.000
_cell.length_b   1.000
_cell.length_c   1.000
_cell.angle_alpha   90.00
_cell.angle_beta   90.00
_cell.angle_gamma   90.00
#
_symmetry.space_group_name_H-M   'P 1'
#
loop_
_entity.id
_entity.type
_entity.pdbx_description
1 polymer ?
#
loop_
_entity_poly.entity_id
_entity_poly.type
_entity_poly.pdbx_seq_one_letter_code
_entity_poly.pdbx_strand_id
1 'polypeptide(L)'
;MLVPALEPDRKMSISSQGYHQTYLSEWAIFVMRNLFTTSPMEVERQVADLRVVSSAMTELEQFFKEHIKYVQGSQISSVFFPKKIEIVDQGIRVTGTFRYWFGEDQKDVALEKSYLLQYKLGRRNLLLLTNVSEEKEPQSR
;
A
#
# COMPACT_ATOMS: atom_id res chain seq x y z
N MET A 1 -20.58 8.35 -14.54
CA MET A 1 -20.53 7.09 -13.77
C MET A 1 -19.80 7.40 -12.47
N LEU A 2 -20.45 7.23 -11.31
CA LEU A 2 -19.84 7.48 -9.99
C LEU A 2 -19.07 6.23 -9.54
N VAL A 3 -17.79 6.39 -9.22
CA VAL A 3 -16.98 5.37 -8.52
C VAL A 3 -17.21 5.54 -7.02
N PRO A 4 -17.38 4.47 -6.24
CA PRO A 4 -17.51 4.59 -4.79
C PRO A 4 -16.22 5.21 -4.24
N ALA A 5 -16.34 6.37 -3.61
CA ALA A 5 -15.27 6.96 -2.84
C ALA A 5 -15.29 6.35 -1.43
N LEU A 6 -14.10 6.15 -0.86
CA LEU A 6 -13.91 5.94 0.57
C LEU A 6 -14.36 7.18 1.41
N GLU A 7 -14.77 8.29 0.77
CA GLU A 7 -15.39 9.46 1.41
C GLU A 7 -16.50 10.05 0.50
N PRO A 8 -17.76 10.15 0.95
CA PRO A 8 -18.90 10.55 0.12
C PRO A 8 -18.83 11.99 -0.44
N ASP A 9 -17.99 12.87 0.14
CA ASP A 9 -17.89 14.28 -0.27
C ASP A 9 -16.88 14.52 -1.41
N ARG A 10 -16.00 13.55 -1.70
CA ARG A 10 -15.03 13.67 -2.80
C ARG A 10 -15.61 13.10 -4.11
N LYS A 11 -16.49 13.87 -4.76
CA LYS A 11 -16.93 13.57 -6.13
C LYS A 11 -15.74 13.71 -7.10
N MET A 12 -15.35 12.60 -7.75
CA MET A 12 -14.21 12.56 -8.67
C MET A 12 -14.64 12.40 -10.12
N SER A 13 -13.96 13.12 -11.01
CA SER A 13 -14.12 13.04 -12.47
C SER A 13 -13.25 11.91 -13.04
N ILE A 14 -13.89 10.87 -13.58
CA ILE A 14 -13.24 9.95 -14.51
C ILE A 14 -13.17 10.67 -15.86
N SER A 15 -11.97 10.89 -16.39
CA SER A 15 -11.80 11.42 -17.75
C SER A 15 -11.86 10.28 -18.77
N SER A 16 -12.06 10.61 -20.05
CA SER A 16 -11.98 9.64 -21.15
C SER A 16 -10.59 8.98 -21.30
N GLN A 17 -9.57 9.48 -20.59
CA GLN A 17 -8.19 8.98 -20.61
C GLN A 17 -7.85 8.06 -19.42
N GLY A 18 -8.82 7.73 -18.56
CA GLY A 18 -8.62 6.91 -17.37
C GLY A 18 -8.75 7.71 -16.07
N TYR A 19 -8.22 7.16 -14.97
CA TYR A 19 -8.27 7.82 -13.66
C TYR A 19 -7.36 9.04 -13.62
N HIS A 20 -7.83 10.06 -12.91
CA HIS A 20 -7.00 11.21 -12.59
C HIS A 20 -5.81 10.79 -11.72
N GLN A 21 -4.63 11.38 -11.94
CA GLN A 21 -3.42 11.08 -11.18
C GLN A 21 -3.61 11.19 -9.67
N THR A 22 -4.41 12.18 -9.22
CA THR A 22 -4.77 12.34 -7.80
C THR A 22 -5.47 11.12 -7.24
N TYR A 23 -6.38 10.48 -7.98
CA TYR A 23 -7.08 9.29 -7.49
C TYR A 23 -6.13 8.10 -7.32
N LEU A 24 -5.26 7.87 -8.30
CA LEU A 24 -4.24 6.82 -8.23
C LEU A 24 -3.29 7.07 -7.04
N SER A 25 -2.93 8.34 -6.81
CA SER A 25 -2.08 8.71 -5.68
C SER A 25 -2.75 8.47 -4.33
N GLU A 26 -4.01 8.89 -4.17
CA GLU A 26 -4.79 8.68 -2.94
C GLU A 26 -5.04 7.19 -2.68
N TRP A 27 -5.35 6.41 -3.72
CA TRP A 27 -5.47 4.96 -3.64
C TRP A 27 -4.16 4.32 -3.18
N ALA A 28 -3.03 4.72 -3.76
CA ALA A 28 -1.72 4.20 -3.37
C ALA A 28 -1.37 4.56 -1.90
N ILE A 29 -1.68 5.79 -1.46
CA ILE A 29 -1.52 6.20 -0.05
C ILE A 29 -2.38 5.32 0.87
N PHE A 30 -3.63 5.08 0.50
CA PHE A 30 -4.54 4.23 1.26
C PHE A 30 -3.97 2.81 1.40
N VAL A 31 -3.51 2.19 0.31
CA VAL A 31 -2.91 0.85 0.33
C VAL A 31 -1.66 0.82 1.22
N MET A 32 -0.73 1.76 1.02
CA MET A 32 0.52 1.81 1.76
C MET A 32 0.32 2.05 3.26
N ARG A 33 -0.65 2.89 3.63
CA ARG A 33 -0.98 3.13 5.05
C ARG A 33 -1.55 1.87 5.71
N ASN A 34 -2.50 1.20 5.08
CA ASN A 34 -3.09 -0.02 5.64
C ASN A 34 -2.08 -1.17 5.73
N LEU A 35 -1.08 -1.23 4.84
CA LEU A 35 -0.03 -2.24 4.93
C LEU A 35 1.02 -1.91 5.99
N PHE A 36 1.52 -0.67 6.01
CA PHE A 36 2.79 -0.38 6.66
C PHE A 36 2.69 0.57 7.85
N THR A 37 1.48 1.08 8.12
CA THR A 37 1.14 1.78 9.37
C THR A 37 0.33 0.83 10.24
N THR A 38 1.04 -0.03 10.97
CA THR A 38 0.48 -1.25 11.55
C THR A 38 1.18 -1.62 12.86
N SER A 39 0.53 -2.49 13.62
CA SER A 39 1.04 -3.09 14.85
C SER A 39 0.71 -4.58 14.87
N PRO A 40 1.35 -5.39 15.74
CA PRO A 40 1.07 -6.83 15.85
C PRO A 40 -0.41 -7.14 16.11
N MET A 41 -1.13 -6.21 16.77
CA MET A 41 -2.54 -6.36 17.12
C MET A 41 -3.50 -5.99 15.97
N GLU A 42 -3.05 -5.19 15.01
CA GLU A 42 -3.92 -4.64 13.95
C GLU A 42 -3.70 -5.28 12.58
N VAL A 43 -2.51 -5.83 12.33
CA VAL A 43 -2.07 -6.28 11.00
C VAL A 43 -3.04 -7.27 10.34
N GLU A 44 -3.63 -8.21 11.09
CA GLU A 44 -4.57 -9.18 10.54
C GLU A 44 -5.85 -8.51 10.02
N ARG A 45 -6.42 -7.60 10.82
CA ARG A 45 -7.62 -6.86 10.44
C ARG A 45 -7.36 -5.98 9.23
N GLN A 46 -6.25 -5.24 9.22
CA GLN A 46 -5.89 -4.36 8.11
C GLN A 46 -5.67 -5.14 6.80
N VAL A 47 -5.03 -6.31 6.87
CA VAL A 47 -4.89 -7.19 5.71
C VAL A 47 -6.25 -7.74 5.27
N ALA A 48 -7.15 -8.09 6.19
CA ALA A 48 -8.51 -8.51 5.83
C ALA A 48 -9.28 -7.40 5.10
N ASP A 49 -9.17 -6.15 5.55
CA ASP A 49 -9.78 -4.98 4.89
C ASP A 49 -9.17 -4.76 3.50
N LEU A 50 -7.85 -4.92 3.35
CA LEU A 50 -7.18 -4.82 2.04
C LEU A 50 -7.55 -5.94 1.08
N ARG A 51 -7.82 -7.16 1.57
CA ARG A 51 -8.28 -8.27 0.71
C ARG A 51 -9.58 -7.93 -0.02
N VAL A 52 -10.46 -7.12 0.56
CA VAL A 52 -11.71 -6.68 -0.07
C VAL A 52 -11.46 -5.85 -1.34
N VAL A 53 -10.37 -5.08 -1.36
CA VAL A 53 -9.96 -4.24 -2.50
C VAL A 53 -8.77 -4.84 -3.26
N SER A 54 -8.54 -6.13 -3.10
CA SER A 54 -7.48 -6.88 -3.77
C SER A 54 -8.05 -7.92 -4.73
N SER A 55 -7.25 -8.30 -5.71
CA SER A 55 -7.56 -9.43 -6.56
C SER A 55 -7.08 -10.74 -5.93
N ALA A 56 -7.77 -11.84 -6.22
CA ALA A 56 -7.40 -13.18 -5.77
C ALA A 56 -6.18 -13.71 -6.55
N MET A 57 -5.00 -13.13 -6.30
CA MET A 57 -3.71 -13.55 -6.85
C MET A 57 -2.92 -14.32 -5.79
N THR A 58 -2.30 -15.42 -6.17
CA THR A 58 -1.55 -16.28 -5.25
C THR A 58 -0.36 -15.55 -4.65
N GLU A 59 0.35 -14.76 -5.45
CA GLU A 59 1.52 -13.98 -5.06
C GLU A 59 1.17 -12.91 -4.04
N LEU A 60 0.05 -12.21 -4.25
CA LEU A 60 -0.43 -11.19 -3.31
C LEU A 60 -0.90 -11.81 -1.99
N GLU A 61 -1.58 -12.95 -2.05
CA GLU A 61 -1.99 -13.68 -0.85
C GLU A 61 -0.78 -14.21 -0.06
N GLN A 62 0.26 -14.65 -0.75
CA GLN A 62 1.53 -15.05 -0.12
C GLN A 62 2.22 -13.86 0.54
N PHE A 63 2.28 -12.70 -0.14
CA PHE A 63 2.79 -11.46 0.44
C PHE A 63 2.06 -11.08 1.73
N PHE A 64 0.71 -11.15 1.74
CA PHE A 64 -0.08 -10.87 2.93
C PHE A 64 0.24 -11.81 4.10
N LYS A 65 0.39 -13.11 3.84
CA LYS A 65 0.75 -14.10 4.88
C LYS A 65 2.13 -13.84 5.46
N GLU A 66 3.10 -13.53 4.60
CA GLU A 66 4.47 -13.21 5.02
C GLU A 66 4.53 -11.91 5.81
N HIS A 67 3.77 -10.91 5.39
CA HIS A 67 3.66 -9.63 6.08
C HIS A 67 3.07 -9.77 7.49
N ILE A 68 1.95 -10.50 7.64
CA ILE A 68 1.36 -10.79 8.96
C ILE A 68 2.38 -11.50 9.86
N LYS A 69 3.00 -12.58 9.36
CA LYS A 69 4.03 -13.33 10.10
C LYS A 69 5.18 -12.44 10.54
N TYR A 70 5.65 -11.56 9.67
CA TYR A 70 6.74 -10.65 9.97
C TYR A 70 6.36 -9.68 11.10
N VAL A 71 5.23 -8.96 10.98
CA VAL A 71 4.82 -7.96 11.98
C VAL A 71 4.57 -8.61 13.34
N GLN A 72 3.85 -9.73 13.38
CA GLN A 72 3.58 -10.46 14.63
C GLN A 72 4.83 -11.11 15.21
N GLY A 73 5.64 -11.78 14.39
CA GLY A 73 6.85 -12.48 14.86
C GLY A 73 7.94 -11.54 15.35
N SER A 74 8.02 -10.33 14.79
CA SER A 74 9.00 -9.31 15.19
C SER A 74 8.53 -8.40 16.33
N GLN A 75 7.23 -8.44 16.67
CA GLN A 75 6.61 -7.53 17.65
C GLN A 75 6.85 -6.03 17.33
N ILE A 76 6.97 -5.70 16.04
CA ILE A 76 7.25 -4.34 15.57
C ILE A 76 5.94 -3.59 15.33
N SER A 77 5.89 -2.34 15.82
CA SER A 77 4.93 -1.36 15.31
C SER A 77 5.64 -0.43 14.33
N SER A 78 4.97 -0.10 13.23
CA SER A 78 5.55 0.75 12.18
C SER A 78 4.56 1.81 11.72
N VAL A 79 5.12 2.93 11.25
CA VAL A 79 4.38 3.97 10.52
C VAL A 79 5.10 4.23 9.21
N PHE A 80 4.35 4.32 8.12
CA PHE A 80 4.86 4.68 6.81
C PHE A 80 4.39 6.08 6.42
N PHE A 81 5.35 6.95 6.12
CA PHE A 81 5.10 8.31 5.64
C PHE A 81 5.41 8.39 4.15
N PRO A 82 4.40 8.38 3.26
CA PRO A 82 4.63 8.58 1.83
C PRO A 82 5.28 9.94 1.57
N LYS A 83 6.33 9.97 0.76
CA LYS A 83 7.03 11.19 0.32
C LYS A 83 6.80 11.50 -1.14
N LYS A 84 6.88 10.47 -1.99
CA LYS A 84 6.81 10.59 -3.45
C LYS A 84 5.94 9.49 -4.03
N ILE A 85 5.11 9.87 -4.99
CA ILE A 85 4.23 8.94 -5.72
C ILE A 85 4.43 9.18 -7.20
N GLU A 86 4.76 8.13 -7.94
CA GLU A 86 5.01 8.18 -9.37
C GLU A 86 4.15 7.12 -10.06
N ILE A 87 3.40 7.54 -11.08
CA ILE A 87 2.68 6.61 -11.95
C ILE A 87 3.68 6.15 -13.02
N VAL A 88 3.90 4.85 -13.11
CA VAL A 88 4.82 4.21 -14.05
C VAL A 88 4.06 3.16 -14.85
N ASP A 89 4.62 2.70 -15.97
CA ASP A 89 3.93 1.78 -16.88
C ASP A 89 3.42 0.48 -16.19
N GLN A 90 4.13 0.04 -15.15
CA GLN A 90 3.83 -1.19 -14.42
C GLN A 90 2.91 -1.02 -13.20
N GLY A 91 2.54 0.22 -12.84
CA GLY A 91 1.73 0.51 -11.66
C GLY A 91 2.04 1.86 -11.02
N ILE A 92 1.99 1.92 -9.69
CA ILE A 92 2.26 3.13 -8.92
C ILE A 92 3.42 2.87 -7.98
N ARG A 93 4.50 3.61 -8.16
CA ARG A 93 5.65 3.62 -7.26
C ARG A 93 5.37 4.58 -6.12
N VAL A 94 5.56 4.11 -4.89
CA VAL A 94 5.46 4.92 -3.68
C VAL A 94 6.77 4.83 -2.92
N THR A 95 7.43 5.97 -2.76
CA THR A 95 8.61 6.12 -1.92
C THR A 95 8.22 6.83 -0.64
N GLY A 96 8.67 6.33 0.50
CA GLY A 96 8.38 6.93 1.79
C GLY A 96 9.34 6.48 2.88
N THR A 97 9.16 7.06 4.06
CA THR A 97 9.96 6.72 5.24
C THR A 97 9.16 5.79 6.15
N PHE A 98 9.74 4.64 6.44
CA PHE A 98 9.34 3.80 7.56
C PHE A 98 9.94 4.33 8.85
N ARG A 99 9.11 4.41 9.88
CA ARG A 99 9.57 4.48 11.27
C ARG A 99 9.14 3.23 11.98
N TYR A 100 10.10 2.55 12.59
CA TYR A 100 9.87 1.35 13.39
C TYR A 100 10.07 1.66 14.86
N TRP A 101 9.18 1.11 15.69
CA TRP A 101 9.35 1.05 17.14
C TRP A 101 9.50 -0.41 17.54
N PHE A 102 10.66 -0.73 18.12
CA PHE A 102 11.00 -2.06 18.62
C PHE A 102 10.82 -2.09 20.14
N GLY A 103 9.69 -2.61 20.63
CA GLY A 103 9.49 -2.95 22.04
C GLY A 103 9.89 -1.88 23.07
N GLU A 104 10.23 -2.33 24.29
CA GLU A 104 10.47 -1.47 25.46
C GLU A 104 11.74 -0.60 25.33
N ASP A 105 12.72 -0.99 24.51
CA ASP A 105 14.00 -0.29 24.34
C ASP A 105 14.02 0.67 23.12
N GLN A 106 12.95 1.47 23.00
CA GLN A 106 12.66 2.53 22.00
C GLN A 106 13.86 3.08 21.20
N LYS A 107 14.36 2.33 20.22
CA LYS A 107 15.22 2.85 19.16
C LYS A 107 14.36 3.06 17.93
N ASP A 108 14.16 4.31 17.55
CA ASP A 108 13.54 4.63 16.28
C ASP A 108 14.54 4.36 15.15
N VAL A 109 14.14 3.51 14.21
CA VAL A 109 14.88 3.31 12.97
C VAL A 109 14.05 3.93 11.86
N ALA A 110 14.64 4.93 11.19
CA ALA A 110 14.06 5.56 10.01
C ALA A 110 14.72 4.98 8.76
N LEU A 111 13.95 4.27 7.93
CA LEU A 111 14.43 3.74 6.65
C LEU A 111 13.61 4.32 5.51
N GLU A 112 14.28 4.78 4.46
CA GLU A 112 13.61 5.09 3.21
C GLU A 112 13.42 3.80 2.40
N LYS A 113 12.21 3.59 1.90
CA LYS A 113 11.87 2.43 1.07
C LYS A 113 10.95 2.86 -0.07
N SER A 114 11.07 2.15 -1.18
CA SER A 114 10.22 2.30 -2.36
C SER A 114 9.47 1.01 -2.62
N TYR A 115 8.18 1.13 -2.96
CA TYR A 115 7.33 0.00 -3.31
C TYR A 115 6.62 0.26 -4.63
N LEU A 116 6.56 -0.77 -5.47
CA LEU A 116 5.72 -0.78 -6.66
C LEU A 116 4.40 -1.50 -6.34
N LEU A 117 3.31 -0.74 -6.46
CA LEU A 117 1.94 -1.24 -6.37
C LEU A 117 1.41 -1.51 -7.77
N GLN A 118 1.08 -2.76 -8.04
CA GLN A 118 0.45 -3.16 -9.30
C GLN A 118 -1.05 -3.31 -9.08
N TYR A 119 -1.85 -2.89 -10.07
CA TYR A 119 -3.29 -2.98 -9.98
C TYR A 119 -3.90 -3.37 -11.32
N LYS A 120 -5.14 -3.84 -11.27
CA LYS A 120 -6.00 -4.02 -12.46
C LYS A 120 -7.37 -3.41 -12.23
N LEU A 121 -8.10 -3.23 -13.31
CA LEU A 121 -9.49 -2.80 -13.26
C LEU A 121 -10.41 -4.00 -13.04
N GLY A 122 -11.13 -3.96 -11.93
CA GLY A 122 -12.23 -4.86 -11.64
C GLY A 122 -13.55 -4.40 -12.27
N ARG A 123 -14.63 -5.09 -11.91
CA ARG A 123 -16.00 -4.68 -12.30
C ARG A 123 -16.28 -3.27 -11.77
N ARG A 124 -17.07 -2.49 -12.53
CA ARG A 124 -17.48 -1.11 -12.18
C ARG A 124 -16.31 -0.13 -12.00
N ASN A 125 -15.18 -0.38 -12.65
CA ASN A 125 -14.00 0.49 -12.55
C ASN A 125 -13.54 0.63 -11.09
N LEU A 126 -13.36 -0.52 -10.42
CA LEU A 126 -12.69 -0.57 -9.11
C LEU A 126 -11.22 -0.91 -9.33
N LEU A 127 -10.31 -0.19 -8.68
CA LEU A 127 -8.90 -0.54 -8.63
C LEU A 127 -8.72 -1.73 -7.68
N LEU A 128 -8.25 -2.85 -8.22
CA LEU A 128 -7.92 -4.03 -7.45
C LEU A 128 -6.42 -4.18 -7.38
N LEU A 129 -5.88 -4.22 -6.17
CA LEU A 129 -4.46 -4.52 -5.94
C LEU A 129 -4.15 -5.93 -6.47
N THR A 130 -3.09 -6.06 -7.25
CA THR A 130 -2.63 -7.35 -7.81
C THR A 130 -1.30 -7.78 -7.26
N ASN A 131 -0.44 -6.84 -6.87
CA ASN A 131 0.87 -7.14 -6.32
C ASN A 131 1.45 -5.94 -5.55
N VAL A 132 2.34 -6.23 -4.61
CA VAL A 132 3.15 -5.26 -3.86
C VAL A 132 4.58 -5.78 -3.87
N SER A 133 5.52 -4.98 -4.36
CA SER A 133 6.94 -5.37 -4.39
C SER A 133 7.82 -4.24 -3.88
N GLU A 134 8.80 -4.58 -3.04
CA GLU A 134 9.81 -3.62 -2.61
C GLU A 134 10.83 -3.42 -3.74
N GLU A 135 11.00 -2.17 -4.17
CA GLU A 135 12.06 -1.81 -5.10
C GLU A 135 13.31 -1.49 -4.29
N LYS A 136 14.35 -2.30 -4.45
CA LYS A 136 15.68 -1.97 -3.92
C LYS A 136 16.24 -0.82 -4.77
N GLU A 137 16.80 0.21 -4.13
CA GLU A 137 17.60 1.18 -4.87
C GLU A 137 18.65 0.44 -5.72
N PRO A 138 18.91 0.87 -6.96
CA PRO A 138 20.07 0.40 -7.67
C PRO A 138 21.29 0.79 -6.83
N GLN A 139 21.97 -0.22 -6.26
CA GLN A 139 23.27 -0.02 -5.64
C GLN A 139 24.17 0.61 -6.72
N SER A 140 24.45 1.90 -6.57
CA SER A 140 25.46 2.57 -7.38
C SER A 140 26.79 1.89 -7.05
N ARG A 141 27.27 1.08 -8.00
CA ARG A 141 28.65 0.58 -8.01
C ARG A 141 29.59 1.66 -8.48
#